data_AF-A0A9D7WVQ9-F1
#
_entry.id   AF-A0A9D7WVQ9-F1
#
_cell.length_a   1.000
_cell.length_b   1.000
_cell.length_c   1.000
_cell.angle_alpha   90.00
_cell.angle_beta   90.00
_cell.angle_gamma   90.00
#
_symmetry.space_group_name_H-M   'P 1'
#
loop_
_entity.id
_entity.type
_entity.pdbx_description
1 polymer ?
#
loop_
_entity_poly.entity_id
_entity_poly.type
_entity_poly.pdbx_seq_one_letter_code
_entity_poly.pdbx_strand_id
1 'polypeptide(L)'
;MKRYFLLILLGLTISVSGQYFSTGQDPASIRWSRIKTDSFEIIFPCSFESNAQSLARILNLTTKFETKSLQAKVPRMPFIIHSHSTVSNGMTIWAPRRIELYSCPPQDIYAEPWLEQLALHEYRHAVQTSKMNQGFSKALYYIFGEQATGAVLGLYLPQWFLEGDATATETSLSNSGRGRVASFSAPLRAQLLQKGIYTYDLATMGSYKTFTPNAYTLGYQLV
;
A
#
# COMPACT_ATOMS: atom_id res chain seq x y z
N MET A 1 30.12 -39.30 3.79
CA MET A 1 29.58 -38.91 2.46
C MET A 1 28.17 -38.30 2.51
N LYS A 2 27.23 -38.78 3.33
CA LYS A 2 25.86 -38.21 3.40
C LYS A 2 25.74 -36.79 4.02
N ARG A 3 26.66 -36.37 4.89
CA ARG A 3 26.61 -35.04 5.58
C ARG A 3 26.94 -33.85 4.67
N TYR A 4 27.74 -34.03 3.63
CA TYR A 4 28.09 -32.96 2.68
C TYR A 4 27.07 -32.80 1.56
N PHE A 5 26.20 -33.79 1.36
CA PHE A 5 25.18 -33.76 0.31
C PHE A 5 24.12 -32.68 0.56
N LEU A 6 23.74 -32.44 1.82
CA LEU A 6 22.83 -31.36 2.21
C LEU A 6 23.43 -29.96 1.97
N LEU A 7 24.74 -29.79 2.22
CA LEU A 7 25.46 -28.54 1.95
C LEU A 7 25.57 -28.25 0.45
N ILE A 8 25.71 -29.29 -0.38
CA ILE A 8 25.74 -29.17 -1.85
C ILE A 8 24.34 -28.83 -2.40
N LEU A 9 23.26 -29.37 -1.81
CA LEU A 9 21.89 -29.01 -2.16
C LEU A 9 21.52 -27.57 -1.80
N LEU A 10 22.09 -27.01 -0.72
CA LEU A 10 21.94 -25.59 -0.35
C LEU A 10 22.71 -24.63 -1.26
N GLY A 11 23.70 -25.11 -2.02
CA GLY A 11 24.47 -24.31 -2.99
C GLY A 11 23.90 -24.27 -4.40
N LEU A 12 22.91 -25.13 -4.71
CA LEU A 12 22.21 -25.14 -6.00
C LEU A 12 21.02 -24.17 -5.95
N THR A 13 21.29 -22.87 -5.89
CA THR A 13 20.25 -21.86 -6.08
C THR A 13 19.89 -21.79 -7.56
N ILE A 14 18.82 -22.48 -7.95
CA ILE A 14 18.17 -22.23 -9.24
C ILE A 14 17.51 -20.85 -9.11
N SER A 15 18.03 -19.86 -9.85
CA SER A 15 17.39 -18.56 -9.97
C SER A 15 16.08 -18.73 -10.73
N VAL A 16 14.98 -18.91 -10.00
CA VAL A 16 13.64 -18.91 -10.57
C VAL A 16 13.15 -17.47 -10.59
N SER A 17 12.95 -16.91 -11.77
CA SER A 17 12.30 -15.60 -11.94
C SER A 17 10.78 -15.79 -11.86
N GLY A 18 10.24 -15.73 -10.64
CA GLY A 18 8.80 -15.79 -10.39
C GLY A 18 8.26 -14.47 -9.85
N GLN A 19 7.10 -14.05 -10.34
CA GLN A 19 6.29 -12.98 -9.73
C GLN A 19 5.14 -13.64 -8.97
N TYR A 20 4.97 -13.30 -7.68
CA TYR A 20 3.93 -13.87 -6.82
C TYR A 20 2.53 -13.26 -7.07
N PHE A 21 2.47 -12.16 -7.82
CA PHE A 21 1.28 -11.34 -8.01
C PHE A 21 0.99 -11.18 -9.50
N SER A 22 -0.22 -11.52 -9.94
CA SER A 22 -0.69 -11.26 -11.30
C SER A 22 -1.85 -10.26 -11.24
N THR A 23 -1.52 -8.99 -11.42
CA THR A 23 -2.41 -7.85 -11.11
C THR A 23 -2.72 -6.99 -12.34
N GLY A 24 -1.87 -7.04 -13.37
CA GLY A 24 -2.09 -6.34 -14.63
C GLY A 24 -2.79 -7.19 -15.69
N GLN A 25 -3.66 -6.57 -16.48
CA GLN A 25 -4.22 -7.10 -17.73
C GLN A 25 -4.06 -6.05 -18.86
N ASP A 26 -3.04 -5.20 -18.77
CA ASP A 26 -2.81 -4.17 -19.77
C ASP A 26 -2.58 -4.77 -21.16
N PRO A 27 -3.11 -4.15 -22.23
CA PRO A 27 -2.85 -4.58 -23.59
C PRO A 27 -1.35 -4.70 -23.88
N ALA A 28 -0.93 -5.81 -24.51
CA ALA A 28 0.46 -6.03 -24.88
C ALA A 28 1.02 -4.99 -25.87
N SER A 29 0.15 -4.24 -26.55
CA SER A 29 0.50 -3.17 -27.47
C SER A 29 0.88 -1.85 -26.79
N ILE A 30 0.74 -1.74 -25.45
CA ILE A 30 1.13 -0.52 -24.72
C ILE A 30 2.62 -0.27 -24.89
N ARG A 31 2.95 0.95 -25.31
CA ARG A 31 4.30 1.49 -25.20
C ARG A 31 4.45 2.15 -23.85
N TRP A 32 5.43 1.68 -23.07
CA TRP A 32 5.72 2.18 -21.74
C TRP A 32 6.79 3.27 -21.78
N SER A 33 6.63 4.28 -20.93
CA SER A 33 7.60 5.32 -20.62
C SER A 33 7.92 5.28 -19.13
N ARG A 34 8.95 6.02 -18.73
CA ARG A 34 9.31 6.15 -17.31
C ARG A 34 9.82 7.53 -16.93
N ILE A 35 9.48 7.94 -15.71
CA ILE A 35 10.07 9.09 -15.02
C ILE A 35 10.84 8.53 -13.82
N LYS A 36 12.14 8.80 -13.75
CA LYS A 36 13.03 8.26 -12.71
C LYS A 36 13.57 9.38 -11.84
N THR A 37 13.46 9.22 -10.52
CA THR A 37 14.08 10.06 -9.50
C THR A 37 14.92 9.20 -8.54
N ASP A 38 15.53 9.83 -7.54
CA ASP A 38 16.25 9.10 -6.50
C ASP A 38 15.29 8.33 -5.56
N SER A 39 14.11 8.90 -5.30
CA SER A 39 13.12 8.35 -4.35
C SER A 39 12.09 7.43 -4.98
N PHE A 40 11.77 7.59 -6.26
CA PHE A 40 10.77 6.76 -6.96
C PHE A 40 11.05 6.63 -8.46
N GLU A 41 10.36 5.70 -9.09
CA GLU A 41 10.31 5.54 -10.55
C GLU A 41 8.85 5.35 -10.96
N ILE A 42 8.32 6.16 -11.87
CA ILE A 42 6.98 5.98 -12.42
C ILE A 42 7.11 5.28 -13.76
N ILE A 43 6.41 4.17 -13.94
CA ILE A 43 6.32 3.37 -15.16
C ILE A 43 4.88 3.49 -15.66
N PHE A 44 4.68 4.05 -16.85
CA PHE A 44 3.34 4.41 -17.31
C PHE A 44 3.21 4.30 -18.85
N PRO A 45 2.00 4.12 -19.40
CA PRO A 45 1.79 4.15 -20.84
C PRO A 45 2.14 5.52 -21.43
N CYS A 46 2.80 5.59 -22.59
CA CYS A 46 3.18 6.88 -23.22
C CYS A 46 1.99 7.84 -23.41
N SER A 47 0.77 7.33 -23.57
CA SER A 47 -0.47 8.12 -23.65
C SER A 47 -0.83 8.84 -22.34
N PHE A 48 -0.20 8.47 -21.22
CA PHE A 48 -0.46 8.99 -19.88
C PHE A 48 0.56 10.05 -19.42
N GLU A 49 1.47 10.50 -20.30
CA GLU A 49 2.60 11.38 -19.96
C GLU A 49 2.23 12.62 -19.14
N SER A 50 1.20 13.38 -19.54
CA SER A 50 0.78 14.60 -18.81
C SER A 50 0.36 14.32 -17.36
N ASN A 51 -0.40 13.24 -17.15
CA ASN A 51 -0.83 12.81 -15.83
C ASN A 51 0.34 12.23 -15.03
N ALA A 52 1.26 11.51 -15.68
CA ALA A 52 2.47 10.98 -15.04
C ALA A 52 3.39 12.09 -14.54
N GLN A 53 3.56 13.17 -15.31
CA GLN A 53 4.32 14.36 -14.88
C GLN A 53 3.65 15.06 -13.69
N SER A 54 2.32 15.09 -13.67
CA SER A 54 1.55 15.65 -12.54
C SER A 54 1.69 14.79 -11.29
N LEU A 55 1.58 13.47 -11.44
CA LEU A 55 1.83 12.50 -10.38
C LEU A 55 3.28 12.58 -9.86
N ALA A 56 4.27 12.79 -10.72
CA ALA A 56 5.67 12.96 -10.29
C ALA A 56 5.85 14.16 -9.36
N ARG A 57 5.14 15.27 -9.59
CA ARG A 57 5.17 16.43 -8.68
C ARG A 57 4.55 16.10 -7.32
N ILE A 58 3.43 15.39 -7.32
CA ILE A 58 2.77 14.91 -6.09
C ILE A 58 3.73 13.98 -5.33
N LEU A 59 4.27 12.95 -5.99
CA LEU A 59 5.17 11.97 -5.38
C LEU A 59 6.44 12.58 -4.80
N ASN A 60 6.99 13.64 -5.40
CA ASN A 60 8.12 14.38 -4.83
C ASN A 60 7.78 14.97 -3.45
N LEU A 61 6.55 15.43 -3.24
CA LEU A 61 6.08 15.91 -1.94
C LEU A 61 5.73 14.73 -1.02
N THR A 62 4.92 13.78 -1.50
CA THR A 62 4.52 12.56 -0.78
C THR A 62 5.73 11.87 -0.16
N THR A 63 6.73 11.51 -0.96
CA THR A 63 7.94 10.80 -0.49
C THR A 63 8.75 11.58 0.55
N LYS A 64 8.68 12.93 0.54
CA LYS A 64 9.37 13.81 1.49
C LYS A 64 8.63 13.95 2.82
N PHE A 65 7.30 13.98 2.82
CA PHE A 65 6.50 14.29 4.01
C PHE A 65 5.98 13.04 4.72
N GLU A 66 5.56 12.01 3.98
CA GLU A 66 5.03 10.75 4.50
C GLU A 66 5.97 10.03 5.47
N THR A 67 7.28 10.13 5.24
CA THR A 67 8.30 9.42 6.02
C THR A 67 8.54 10.05 7.40
N LYS A 68 8.09 11.29 7.64
CA LYS A 68 8.47 12.07 8.82
C LYS A 68 7.96 11.49 10.14
N SER A 69 6.69 11.06 10.18
CA SER A 69 6.08 10.56 11.43
C SER A 69 6.68 9.23 11.90
N LEU A 70 7.09 8.36 10.97
CA LEU A 70 7.71 7.06 11.29
C LEU A 70 9.25 7.07 11.24
N GLN A 71 9.84 8.15 10.71
CA GLN A 71 11.27 8.26 10.43
C GLN A 71 11.79 7.05 9.63
N ALA A 72 10.98 6.57 8.68
CA ALA A 72 11.29 5.37 7.91
C ALA A 72 12.23 5.69 6.76
N LYS A 73 13.16 4.78 6.47
CA LYS A 73 14.02 4.83 5.28
C LYS A 73 13.39 3.98 4.19
N VAL A 74 12.61 4.61 3.32
CA VAL A 74 11.95 3.93 2.20
C VAL A 74 12.94 3.82 1.04
N PRO A 75 13.20 2.60 0.51
CA PRO A 75 14.02 2.45 -0.69
C PRO A 75 13.30 3.06 -1.90
N ARG A 76 14.01 3.25 -3.02
CA ARG A 76 13.36 3.72 -4.26
C ARG A 76 12.18 2.81 -4.62
N MET A 77 10.99 3.40 -4.76
CA MET A 77 9.75 2.69 -5.06
C MET A 77 9.35 2.84 -6.54
N PRO A 78 9.18 1.73 -7.28
CA PRO A 78 8.51 1.74 -8.57
C PRO A 78 7.00 1.97 -8.39
N PHE A 79 6.41 2.83 -9.19
CA PHE A 79 4.98 3.06 -9.35
C PHE A 79 4.57 2.66 -10.76
N ILE A 80 3.77 1.62 -10.91
CA ILE A 80 3.23 1.18 -12.20
C ILE A 80 1.83 1.74 -12.36
N ILE A 81 1.58 2.41 -13.47
CA ILE A 81 0.28 3.04 -13.75
C ILE A 81 -0.51 2.20 -14.75
N HIS A 82 -1.64 1.69 -14.29
CA HIS A 82 -2.60 0.94 -15.09
C HIS A 82 -3.67 1.91 -15.60
N SER A 83 -3.47 2.48 -16.80
CA SER A 83 -4.39 3.47 -17.38
C SER A 83 -5.47 2.89 -18.30
N HIS A 84 -5.41 1.59 -18.60
CA HIS A 84 -6.35 0.89 -19.49
C HIS A 84 -7.21 -0.12 -18.73
N SER A 85 -7.58 0.23 -17.50
CA SER A 85 -8.43 -0.57 -16.62
C SER A 85 -9.62 0.25 -16.14
N THR A 86 -10.75 -0.42 -15.93
CA THR A 86 -11.95 0.15 -15.29
C THR A 86 -11.98 -0.12 -13.79
N VAL A 87 -10.94 -0.78 -13.25
CA VAL A 87 -10.80 -1.03 -11.82
C VAL A 87 -10.36 0.26 -11.13
N SER A 88 -11.02 0.58 -10.02
CA SER A 88 -10.63 1.68 -9.13
C SER A 88 -9.92 1.10 -7.91
N ASN A 89 -8.58 1.08 -7.96
CA ASN A 89 -7.78 0.54 -6.88
C ASN A 89 -6.36 1.13 -6.84
N GLY A 90 -5.69 0.93 -5.71
CA GLY A 90 -4.25 1.07 -5.52
C GLY A 90 -3.74 -0.15 -4.76
N MET A 91 -2.49 -0.54 -4.99
CA MET A 91 -1.89 -1.65 -4.24
C MET A 91 -0.42 -1.44 -3.99
N THR A 92 -0.01 -1.71 -2.76
CA THR A 92 1.39 -1.76 -2.36
C THR A 92 1.84 -3.20 -2.24
N ILE A 93 2.73 -3.60 -3.15
CA ILE A 93 3.31 -4.94 -3.20
C ILE A 93 4.75 -4.83 -2.70
N TRP A 94 5.17 -5.72 -1.80
CA TRP A 94 6.50 -5.60 -1.17
C TRP A 94 7.57 -6.55 -1.71
N ALA A 95 7.21 -7.67 -2.34
CA ALA A 95 8.18 -8.67 -2.83
C ALA A 95 7.82 -9.20 -4.23
N PRO A 96 8.44 -8.71 -5.33
CA PRO A 96 9.34 -7.56 -5.36
C PRO A 96 8.60 -6.25 -5.15
N ARG A 97 9.22 -5.31 -4.43
CA ARG A 97 8.57 -4.05 -4.04
C ARG A 97 8.16 -3.18 -5.22
N ARG A 98 6.91 -2.73 -5.23
CA ARG A 98 6.32 -1.77 -6.17
C ARG A 98 4.95 -1.34 -5.69
N ILE A 99 4.48 -0.20 -6.19
CA ILE A 99 3.12 0.28 -6.01
C ILE A 99 2.45 0.25 -7.39
N GLU A 100 1.21 -0.23 -7.46
CA GLU A 100 0.42 -0.29 -8.67
C GLU A 100 -0.81 0.60 -8.50
N LEU A 101 -0.99 1.58 -9.38
CA LEU A 101 -2.09 2.54 -9.33
C LEU A 101 -2.98 2.38 -10.55
N TYR A 102 -4.28 2.22 -10.35
CA TYR A 102 -5.26 2.16 -11.43
C TYR A 102 -5.92 3.52 -11.60
N SER A 103 -5.81 4.11 -12.79
CA SER A 103 -6.15 5.52 -12.98
C SER A 103 -7.65 5.81 -13.05
N CYS A 104 -8.50 4.79 -13.10
CA CYS A 104 -9.95 4.96 -13.17
C CYS A 104 -10.52 5.27 -11.78
N PRO A 105 -11.08 6.47 -11.55
CA PRO A 105 -11.65 6.82 -10.25
C PRO A 105 -12.94 6.04 -9.98
N PRO A 106 -13.27 5.76 -8.71
CA PRO A 106 -14.56 5.16 -8.36
C PRO A 106 -15.71 6.15 -8.58
N GLN A 107 -16.94 5.64 -8.73
CA GLN A 107 -18.11 6.48 -9.01
C GLN A 107 -18.52 7.37 -7.82
N ASP A 108 -18.27 6.90 -6.60
CA ASP A 108 -18.54 7.57 -5.33
C ASP A 108 -17.33 8.39 -4.83
N ILE A 109 -16.45 8.80 -5.75
CA ILE A 109 -15.29 9.62 -5.41
C ILE A 109 -15.71 10.95 -4.77
N TYR A 110 -14.93 11.37 -3.78
CA TYR A 110 -15.08 12.64 -3.09
C TYR A 110 -14.16 13.71 -3.71
N ALA A 111 -14.14 14.92 -3.15
CA ALA A 111 -13.40 16.05 -3.73
C ALA A 111 -11.87 15.95 -3.49
N GLU A 112 -11.22 14.93 -4.04
CA GLU A 112 -9.77 14.74 -4.05
C GLU A 112 -9.33 14.16 -5.40
N PRO A 113 -8.24 14.66 -6.01
CA PRO A 113 -7.70 14.04 -7.21
C PRO A 113 -7.34 12.58 -6.96
N TRP A 114 -7.92 11.67 -7.75
CA TRP A 114 -7.84 10.23 -7.51
C TRP A 114 -6.40 9.70 -7.35
N LEU A 115 -5.50 10.08 -8.25
CA LEU A 115 -4.11 9.64 -8.19
C LEU A 115 -3.34 10.24 -7.02
N GLU A 116 -3.75 11.41 -6.53
CA GLU A 116 -3.17 12.02 -5.33
C GLU A 116 -3.56 11.23 -4.09
N GLN A 117 -4.84 10.91 -3.96
CA GLN A 117 -5.35 10.06 -2.88
C GLN A 117 -4.62 8.71 -2.86
N LEU A 118 -4.56 8.01 -4.02
CA LEU A 118 -3.85 6.75 -4.13
C LEU A 118 -2.36 6.87 -3.81
N ALA A 119 -1.69 7.92 -4.31
CA ALA A 119 -0.27 8.12 -4.06
C ALA A 119 0.05 8.29 -2.57
N LEU A 120 -0.74 9.08 -1.85
CA LEU A 120 -0.60 9.26 -0.41
C LEU A 120 -0.86 7.92 0.31
N HIS A 121 -2.00 7.30 0.02
CA HIS A 121 -2.43 6.08 0.70
C HIS A 121 -1.45 4.92 0.53
N GLU A 122 -1.15 4.56 -0.72
CA GLU A 122 -0.31 3.42 -1.03
C GLU A 122 1.14 3.66 -0.62
N TYR A 123 1.64 4.90 -0.78
CA TYR A 123 3.00 5.17 -0.32
C TYR A 123 3.12 5.04 1.19
N ARG A 124 2.06 5.34 1.97
CA ARG A 124 2.09 5.12 3.41
C ARG A 124 2.30 3.64 3.78
N HIS A 125 1.73 2.69 3.03
CA HIS A 125 2.03 1.27 3.23
C HIS A 125 3.50 0.92 2.95
N ALA A 126 4.12 1.57 1.95
CA ALA A 126 5.56 1.41 1.72
C ALA A 126 6.40 1.98 2.88
N VAL A 127 5.97 3.09 3.49
CA VAL A 127 6.60 3.65 4.71
C VAL A 127 6.47 2.69 5.89
N GLN A 128 5.26 2.19 6.16
CA GLN A 128 4.97 1.23 7.22
C GLN A 128 5.84 -0.03 7.06
N THR A 129 5.87 -0.61 5.86
CA THR A 129 6.65 -1.81 5.57
C THR A 129 8.15 -1.57 5.70
N SER A 130 8.64 -0.42 5.20
CA SER A 130 10.05 -0.04 5.36
C SER A 130 10.43 0.14 6.83
N LYS A 131 9.54 0.70 7.64
CA LYS A 131 9.77 0.89 9.08
C LYS A 131 9.88 -0.45 9.81
N MET A 132 9.17 -1.47 9.34
CA MET A 132 9.28 -2.82 9.88
C MET A 132 10.62 -3.48 9.61
N ASN A 133 11.46 -2.97 8.69
CA ASN A 133 12.78 -3.55 8.39
C ASN A 133 13.89 -3.04 9.34
N GLN A 134 13.82 -3.42 10.62
CA GLN A 134 14.73 -2.97 11.67
C GLN A 134 14.98 -4.05 12.73
N GLY A 135 16.12 -4.01 13.42
CA GLY A 135 16.46 -4.99 14.46
C GLY A 135 16.41 -6.43 13.93
N PHE A 136 15.60 -7.30 14.56
CA PHE A 136 15.49 -8.72 14.20
C PHE A 136 14.94 -8.96 12.79
N SER A 137 13.92 -8.21 12.35
CA SER A 137 13.36 -8.37 11.01
C SER A 137 14.36 -7.98 9.91
N LYS A 138 15.31 -7.09 10.21
CA LYS A 138 16.42 -6.77 9.30
C LYS A 138 17.40 -7.93 9.16
N ALA A 139 17.63 -8.69 10.22
CA ALA A 139 18.41 -9.94 10.11
C ALA A 139 17.68 -10.96 9.22
N LEU A 140 16.36 -11.11 9.37
CA LEU A 140 15.55 -11.96 8.50
C LEU A 140 15.56 -11.49 7.03
N TYR A 141 15.53 -10.18 6.79
CA TYR A 141 15.64 -9.60 5.45
C TYR A 141 16.94 -10.00 4.74
N TYR A 142 18.07 -10.07 5.45
CA TYR A 142 19.33 -10.51 4.84
C TYR A 142 19.32 -12.00 4.42
N ILE A 143 18.49 -12.83 5.05
CA ILE A 143 18.39 -14.27 4.78
C ILE A 143 17.33 -14.57 3.73
N PHE A 144 16.16 -13.95 3.84
CA PHE A 144 14.96 -14.28 3.04
C PHE A 144 14.53 -13.15 2.09
N GLY A 145 15.23 -12.02 2.08
CA GLY A 145 14.90 -10.86 1.25
C GLY A 145 13.63 -10.14 1.68
N GLU A 146 12.98 -9.48 0.73
CA GLU A 146 11.79 -8.64 0.96
C GLU A 146 10.61 -9.40 1.59
N GLN A 147 10.49 -10.71 1.32
CA GLN A 147 9.39 -11.54 1.86
C GLN A 147 9.38 -11.58 3.38
N ALA A 148 10.55 -11.58 4.04
CA ALA A 148 10.61 -11.57 5.50
C ALA A 148 9.99 -10.30 6.09
N THR A 149 10.28 -9.13 5.51
CA THR A 149 9.71 -7.87 5.99
C THR A 149 8.19 -7.85 5.79
N GLY A 150 7.71 -8.31 4.63
CA GLY A 150 6.27 -8.40 4.36
C GLY A 150 5.55 -9.39 5.28
N ALA A 151 6.16 -10.55 5.57
CA ALA A 151 5.62 -11.53 6.50
C ALA A 151 5.55 -11.00 7.94
N VAL A 152 6.61 -10.32 8.40
CA VAL A 152 6.62 -9.67 9.72
C VAL A 152 5.53 -8.60 9.79
N LEU A 153 5.33 -7.79 8.75
CA LEU A 153 4.24 -6.80 8.70
C LEU A 153 2.87 -7.49 8.90
N GLY A 154 2.56 -8.49 8.08
CA GLY A 154 1.25 -9.17 8.09
C GLY A 154 0.98 -9.99 9.35
N LEU A 155 2.01 -10.46 10.05
CA LEU A 155 1.87 -11.20 11.32
C LEU A 155 1.68 -10.28 12.53
N TYR A 156 2.27 -9.08 12.51
CA TYR A 156 2.34 -8.22 13.69
C TYR A 156 1.41 -7.01 13.65
N LEU A 157 1.06 -6.50 12.47
CA LEU A 157 0.20 -5.33 12.36
C LEU A 157 -1.21 -5.73 11.92
N PRO A 158 -2.25 -5.41 12.70
CA PRO A 158 -3.62 -5.69 12.31
C PRO A 158 -4.02 -4.79 11.13
N GLN A 159 -4.91 -5.30 10.28
CA GLN A 159 -5.35 -4.59 9.08
C GLN A 159 -5.93 -3.20 9.39
N TRP A 160 -6.72 -3.05 10.47
CA TRP A 160 -7.24 -1.74 10.86
C TRP A 160 -6.14 -0.72 11.13
N PHE A 161 -4.97 -1.13 11.66
CA PHE A 161 -3.89 -0.19 11.94
C PHE A 161 -3.19 0.23 10.64
N LEU A 162 -2.95 -0.72 9.73
CA LEU A 162 -2.36 -0.45 8.42
C LEU A 162 -3.22 0.55 7.63
N GLU A 163 -4.51 0.25 7.48
CA GLU A 163 -5.46 1.07 6.72
C GLU A 163 -5.80 2.38 7.45
N GLY A 164 -5.90 2.33 8.77
CA GLY A 164 -6.19 3.48 9.62
C GLY A 164 -5.09 4.54 9.57
N ASP A 165 -3.83 4.13 9.74
CA ASP A 165 -2.68 5.03 9.68
C ASP A 165 -2.46 5.57 8.26
N ALA A 166 -2.74 4.77 7.22
CA ALA A 166 -2.74 5.24 5.83
C ALA A 166 -3.85 6.28 5.59
N THR A 167 -5.06 6.05 6.11
CA THR A 167 -6.18 6.99 5.99
C THR A 167 -5.98 8.26 6.82
N ALA A 168 -5.34 8.15 7.99
CA ALA A 168 -4.99 9.31 8.82
C ALA A 168 -3.92 10.15 8.14
N THR A 169 -2.90 9.51 7.57
CA THR A 169 -1.80 10.19 6.89
C THR A 169 -2.26 10.89 5.61
N GLU A 170 -3.01 10.21 4.72
CA GLU A 170 -3.55 10.85 3.51
C GLU A 170 -4.41 12.07 3.88
N THR A 171 -5.22 11.96 4.94
CA THR A 171 -6.07 13.06 5.42
C THR A 171 -5.20 14.20 5.95
N SER A 172 -4.18 13.91 6.73
CA SER A 172 -3.31 14.95 7.29
C SER A 172 -2.50 15.70 6.22
N LEU A 173 -2.12 15.03 5.13
CA LEU A 173 -1.24 15.55 4.09
C LEU A 173 -1.97 16.12 2.87
N SER A 174 -3.30 15.97 2.79
CA SER A 174 -4.12 16.58 1.75
C SER A 174 -5.17 17.56 2.30
N ASN A 175 -5.78 18.33 1.41
CA ASN A 175 -6.86 19.27 1.76
C ASN A 175 -8.24 18.59 1.85
N SER A 176 -8.34 17.31 1.50
CA SER A 176 -9.59 16.56 1.44
C SER A 176 -9.50 15.34 2.35
N GLY A 177 -9.07 14.18 1.86
CA GLY A 177 -8.88 12.97 2.66
C GLY A 177 -10.17 12.35 3.19
N ARG A 178 -10.24 11.02 3.21
CA ARG A 178 -11.43 10.31 3.66
C ARG A 178 -11.87 10.71 5.08
N GLY A 179 -10.92 11.04 5.96
CA GLY A 179 -11.21 11.48 7.32
C GLY A 179 -12.05 12.75 7.45
N ARG A 180 -12.10 13.61 6.42
CA ARG A 180 -12.94 14.82 6.39
C ARG A 180 -14.31 14.61 5.74
N VAL A 181 -14.56 13.44 5.17
CA VAL A 181 -15.83 13.11 4.51
C VAL A 181 -16.85 12.64 5.54
N ALA A 182 -18.03 13.28 5.58
CA ALA A 182 -19.07 12.94 6.55
C ALA A 182 -19.53 11.48 6.41
N SER A 183 -19.74 11.00 5.17
CA SER A 183 -20.16 9.62 4.90
C SER A 183 -19.12 8.57 5.33
N PHE A 184 -17.84 8.92 5.40
CA PHE A 184 -16.78 8.00 5.84
C PHE A 184 -16.93 7.61 7.32
N SER A 185 -17.26 8.56 8.19
CA SER A 185 -17.42 8.33 9.64
C SER A 185 -18.84 7.98 10.07
N ALA A 186 -19.83 8.22 9.21
CA ALA A 186 -21.25 8.05 9.54
C ALA A 186 -21.61 6.62 9.98
N PRO A 187 -21.15 5.53 9.33
CA PRO A 187 -21.52 4.16 9.74
C PRO A 187 -21.06 3.82 11.15
N LEU A 188 -19.83 4.19 11.52
CA LEU A 188 -19.29 3.94 12.85
C LEU A 188 -20.01 4.79 13.91
N ARG A 189 -20.28 6.07 13.62
CA ARG A 189 -21.06 6.93 14.53
C ARG A 189 -22.46 6.38 14.77
N ALA A 190 -23.16 5.96 13.71
CA ALA A 190 -24.48 5.34 13.83
C ALA A 190 -24.43 4.05 14.64
N GLN A 191 -23.44 3.19 14.39
CA GLN A 191 -23.22 1.95 15.15
C GLN A 191 -22.99 2.24 16.64
N LEU A 192 -22.11 3.19 16.99
CA LEU A 192 -21.83 3.55 18.38
C LEU A 192 -23.07 4.10 19.11
N LEU A 193 -23.86 4.94 18.43
CA LEU A 193 -25.08 5.52 19.01
C LEU A 193 -26.19 4.49 19.22
N GLN A 194 -26.37 3.54 18.29
CA GLN A 194 -27.49 2.59 18.33
C GLN A 194 -27.16 1.26 19.02
N LYS A 195 -25.90 0.82 18.95
CA LYS A 195 -25.46 -0.52 19.35
C LYS A 195 -24.34 -0.51 20.39
N GLY A 196 -23.78 0.66 20.70
CA GLY A 196 -22.65 0.79 21.63
C GLY A 196 -21.33 0.28 21.04
N ILE A 197 -20.33 0.15 21.91
CA ILE A 197 -18.98 -0.32 21.55
C ILE A 197 -18.99 -1.84 21.39
N TYR A 198 -18.50 -2.33 20.25
CA TYR A 198 -18.30 -3.75 20.03
C TYR A 198 -17.02 -4.26 20.70
N THR A 199 -16.97 -5.56 20.99
CA THR A 199 -15.70 -6.20 21.38
C THR A 199 -14.67 -5.99 20.28
N TYR A 200 -13.40 -5.95 20.67
CA TYR A 200 -12.30 -5.76 19.71
C TYR A 200 -12.36 -6.78 18.57
N ASP A 201 -12.50 -8.07 18.90
CA ASP A 201 -12.56 -9.14 17.91
C ASP A 201 -13.71 -8.95 16.91
N LEU A 202 -14.90 -8.54 17.38
CA LEU A 202 -16.02 -8.27 16.49
C LEU A 202 -15.73 -7.05 15.60
N ALA A 203 -15.21 -5.96 16.18
CA ALA A 203 -14.91 -4.74 15.44
C ALA A 203 -13.84 -4.97 14.35
N THR A 204 -12.82 -5.78 14.63
CA THR A 204 -11.69 -5.98 13.71
C THR A 204 -11.88 -7.13 12.73
N MET A 205 -12.55 -8.22 13.13
CA MET A 205 -12.76 -9.39 12.28
C MET A 205 -14.10 -9.35 11.53
N GLY A 206 -15.03 -8.51 11.97
CA GLY A 206 -16.35 -8.36 11.39
C GLY A 206 -17.30 -9.54 11.64
N SER A 207 -18.48 -9.48 11.01
CA SER A 207 -19.51 -10.51 11.11
C SER A 207 -20.44 -10.48 9.89
N TYR A 208 -20.85 -11.65 9.40
CA TYR A 208 -21.90 -11.74 8.38
C TYR A 208 -23.31 -11.42 8.91
N LYS A 209 -23.49 -11.41 10.25
CA LYS A 209 -24.78 -11.14 10.90
C LYS A 209 -24.88 -9.72 11.45
N THR A 210 -23.75 -9.15 11.84
CA THR A 210 -23.69 -7.85 12.50
C THR A 210 -22.82 -6.93 11.65
N PHE A 211 -23.42 -5.85 11.16
CA PHE A 211 -22.68 -4.84 10.42
C PHE A 211 -21.56 -4.25 11.30
N THR A 212 -20.35 -4.25 10.77
CA THR A 212 -19.17 -3.60 11.34
C THR A 212 -18.59 -2.67 10.29
N PRO A 213 -18.19 -1.44 10.66
CA PRO A 213 -17.43 -0.58 9.74
C PRO A 213 -16.17 -1.27 9.24
N ASN A 214 -15.70 -0.88 8.05
CA ASN A 214 -14.49 -1.47 7.46
C ASN A 214 -13.22 -1.04 8.21
N ALA A 215 -12.09 -1.69 7.87
CA ALA A 215 -10.79 -1.44 8.50
C ALA A 215 -10.33 0.02 8.40
N TYR A 216 -10.66 0.72 7.32
CA TYR A 216 -10.36 2.15 7.12
C TYR A 216 -11.09 3.03 8.13
N THR A 217 -12.43 2.91 8.20
CA THR A 217 -13.26 3.73 9.07
C THR A 217 -12.97 3.47 10.54
N LEU A 218 -12.84 2.19 10.93
CA LEU A 218 -12.46 1.83 12.30
C LEU A 218 -11.05 2.33 12.61
N GLY A 219 -10.09 2.01 11.75
CA GLY A 219 -8.69 2.31 11.97
C GLY A 219 -8.39 3.80 12.09
N TYR A 220 -9.00 4.62 11.23
CA TYR A 220 -8.83 6.08 11.26
C TYR A 220 -9.24 6.70 12.61
N GLN A 221 -10.17 6.10 13.35
CA GLN A 221 -10.58 6.60 14.68
C GLN A 221 -9.71 6.06 15.82
N LEU A 222 -8.93 5.00 15.57
CA LEU A 222 -8.09 4.34 16.58
C LEU A 222 -6.62 4.80 16.54
N VAL A 223 -6.17 5.35 15.41
CA VAL A 223 -4.82 5.91 15.20
C VAL A 223 -4.79 7.38 15.56
#